data_AF-A0A965QCT7-F1
#
_entry.id   AF-A0A965QCT7-F1
#
_cell.length_a   1.000
_cell.length_b   1.000
_cell.length_c   1.000
_cell.angle_alpha   90.00
_cell.angle_beta   90.00
_cell.angle_gamma   90.00
#
_symmetry.space_group_name_H-M   'P 1'
#
loop_
_entity.id
_entity.type
_entity.pdbx_description
1 polymer ?
#
loop_
_entity_poly.entity_id
_entity_poly.type
_entity_poly.pdbx_seq_one_letter_code
_entity_poly.pdbx_strand_id
1 'polypeptide(L)'
;MKNSFFVLFLIGLPLFSLAQENFAAKKSEEHILIFINGYRGPKFNKLAVDNTMYTKDPTGYWYKYDDTITNRFKPIQTLYFSAHHPISSSVHKTKFNIATSYLFSRFCWISKKSRWVLKNKFNPEGFELRFSNGIIAGQKVLDYLEKNFLDSTIKVHIISHSMGYAYSLGLVSQIKTKVKFGKMLAISPESGGFQGADWNLFDEVWQYGCNMGDKESDIIFYQDGIAPQQAIKGLEKVSSNKGGRIYPPTSWPKKNKGFNRSHHLQWFQWFYNIKVDDRGFFGPNISINSTFEK
;
A
#
# COMPACT_ATOMS: atom_id res chain seq x y z
N MET A 1 -71.08 -45.16 41.86
CA MET A 1 -69.87 -45.95 41.51
C MET A 1 -69.64 -45.77 40.02
N LYS A 2 -68.64 -44.94 39.68
CA LYS A 2 -67.38 -45.32 38.99
C LYS A 2 -67.61 -45.72 37.53
N ASN A 3 -66.94 -45.20 36.51
CA ASN A 3 -65.95 -44.14 36.37
C ASN A 3 -65.81 -43.92 34.84
N SER A 4 -65.71 -42.66 34.44
CA SER A 4 -64.76 -42.11 33.45
C SER A 4 -64.30 -42.95 32.26
N PHE A 5 -64.41 -42.41 31.04
CA PHE A 5 -63.25 -41.84 30.34
C PHE A 5 -63.70 -40.98 29.15
N PHE A 6 -63.57 -39.66 29.31
CA PHE A 6 -63.66 -38.67 28.23
C PHE A 6 -62.25 -38.55 27.66
N VAL A 7 -62.04 -38.96 26.40
CA VAL A 7 -60.75 -38.78 25.72
C VAL A 7 -60.77 -37.44 25.00
N LEU A 8 -60.09 -36.45 25.59
CA LEU A 8 -59.68 -35.23 24.90
C LEU A 8 -58.65 -35.60 23.83
N PHE A 9 -58.97 -35.38 22.56
CA PHE A 9 -57.96 -35.29 21.51
C PHE A 9 -57.37 -33.87 21.51
N LEU A 10 -56.23 -33.72 22.17
CA LEU A 10 -55.38 -32.53 22.15
C LEU A 10 -54.11 -32.94 21.39
N ILE A 11 -54.08 -32.72 20.08
CA ILE A 11 -52.85 -32.91 19.29
C ILE A 11 -52.60 -31.65 18.44
N GLY A 12 -51.74 -30.81 19.02
CA GLY A 12 -50.73 -29.99 18.37
C GLY A 12 -51.04 -29.36 17.00
N LEU A 13 -51.52 -28.12 17.04
CA LEU A 13 -51.19 -27.16 15.99
C LEU A 13 -49.64 -27.00 15.96
N PRO A 14 -48.96 -27.21 14.82
CA PRO A 14 -47.59 -26.74 14.72
C PRO A 14 -47.67 -25.21 14.69
N LEU A 15 -47.32 -24.59 15.81
CA LEU A 15 -46.86 -23.20 15.84
C LEU A 15 -45.58 -23.15 15.01
N PHE A 16 -45.73 -23.03 13.69
CA PHE A 16 -44.68 -22.49 12.84
C PHE A 16 -44.46 -21.06 13.28
N SER A 17 -43.56 -20.91 14.26
CA SER A 17 -42.81 -19.69 14.45
C SER A 17 -42.17 -19.37 13.10
N LEU A 18 -42.79 -18.45 12.36
CA LEU A 18 -42.11 -17.66 11.36
C LEU A 18 -41.06 -16.83 12.12
N ALA A 19 -39.95 -17.49 12.43
CA ALA A 19 -38.69 -16.81 12.67
C ALA A 19 -38.40 -16.07 11.37
N GLN A 20 -38.82 -14.81 11.34
CA GLN A 20 -38.38 -13.85 10.36
C GLN A 20 -36.88 -13.70 10.58
N GLU A 21 -36.11 -14.57 9.91
CA GLU A 21 -34.69 -14.39 9.77
C GLU A 21 -34.53 -13.02 9.12
N ASN A 22 -34.20 -12.04 9.95
CA ASN A 22 -33.64 -10.80 9.48
C ASN A 22 -32.33 -11.16 8.78
N PHE A 23 -32.41 -11.49 7.50
CA PHE A 23 -31.35 -11.28 6.54
C PHE A 23 -31.14 -9.76 6.48
N ALA A 24 -30.57 -9.20 7.55
CA ALA A 24 -29.85 -7.96 7.47
C ALA A 24 -28.75 -8.24 6.45
N ALA A 25 -28.97 -7.79 5.21
CA ALA A 25 -27.97 -7.86 4.16
C ALA A 25 -26.66 -7.36 4.79
N LYS A 26 -25.69 -8.26 4.95
CA LYS A 26 -24.40 -7.92 5.53
C LYS A 26 -23.86 -6.78 4.68
N LYS A 27 -23.90 -5.54 5.21
CA LYS A 27 -23.46 -4.36 4.50
C LYS A 27 -22.06 -4.68 3.98
N SER A 28 -21.92 -4.70 2.66
CA SER A 28 -20.63 -4.99 2.03
C SER A 28 -19.64 -3.95 2.52
N GLU A 29 -18.46 -4.39 2.94
CA GLU A 29 -17.38 -3.50 3.34
C GLU A 29 -17.09 -2.51 2.21
N GLU A 30 -17.10 -1.22 2.52
CA GLU A 30 -16.84 -0.16 1.56
C GLU A 30 -15.38 0.26 1.64
N HIS A 31 -14.78 0.58 0.49
CA HIS A 31 -13.35 0.84 0.38
C HIS A 31 -13.08 2.24 -0.12
N ILE A 32 -12.12 2.92 0.49
CA ILE A 32 -11.51 4.15 -0.02
C ILE A 32 -10.04 3.87 -0.31
N LEU A 33 -9.59 4.24 -1.51
CA LEU A 33 -8.19 4.14 -1.90
C LEU A 33 -7.52 5.52 -1.86
N ILE A 34 -6.31 5.60 -1.30
CA ILE A 34 -5.49 6.82 -1.31
C ILE A 34 -4.16 6.53 -2.01
N PHE A 35 -3.94 7.16 -3.16
CA PHE A 35 -2.73 7.07 -3.94
C PHE A 35 -1.82 8.27 -3.69
N ILE A 36 -0.58 7.99 -3.25
CA ILE A 36 0.42 8.98 -2.86
C ILE A 36 1.68 8.78 -3.69
N ASN A 37 1.86 9.62 -4.71
CA ASN A 37 2.96 9.45 -5.66
C ASN A 37 4.32 9.89 -5.07
N GLY A 38 5.40 9.73 -5.83
CA GLY A 38 6.74 10.15 -5.43
C GLY A 38 7.31 11.27 -6.29
N TYR A 39 8.63 11.26 -6.45
CA TYR A 39 9.34 12.18 -7.33
C TYR A 39 8.83 12.05 -8.78
N ARG A 40 8.41 13.18 -9.39
CA ARG A 40 7.82 13.24 -10.74
C ARG A 40 8.86 13.43 -11.86
N GLY A 41 10.14 13.51 -11.50
CA GLY A 41 11.24 13.65 -12.45
C GLY A 41 11.82 15.07 -12.53
N PRO A 42 12.94 15.23 -13.26
CA PRO A 42 13.75 16.45 -13.28
C PRO A 42 13.02 17.73 -13.68
N LYS A 43 12.01 17.62 -14.56
CA LYS A 43 11.20 18.76 -15.03
C LYS A 43 10.43 19.44 -13.91
N PHE A 44 10.03 18.67 -12.88
CA PHE A 44 9.19 19.16 -11.80
C PHE A 44 9.99 19.53 -10.55
N ASN A 45 11.32 19.33 -10.54
CA ASN A 45 12.17 19.45 -9.35
C ASN A 45 12.13 20.80 -8.61
N LYS A 46 11.62 21.87 -9.24
CA LYS A 46 11.49 23.19 -8.61
C LYS A 46 10.09 23.44 -8.04
N LEU A 47 9.14 22.55 -8.30
CA LEU A 47 7.77 22.70 -7.82
C LEU A 47 7.71 22.42 -6.33
N ALA A 48 7.00 23.30 -5.62
CA ALA A 48 6.60 23.07 -4.24
C ALA A 48 5.53 21.97 -4.19
N VAL A 49 5.43 21.33 -3.03
CA VAL A 49 4.31 20.44 -2.72
C VAL A 49 3.06 21.28 -2.44
N ASP A 50 1.92 20.94 -3.03
CA ASP A 50 0.66 21.68 -2.86
C ASP A 50 -0.31 21.03 -1.86
N ASN A 51 -0.01 19.80 -1.42
CA ASN A 51 -0.84 18.96 -0.55
C ASN A 51 -2.31 18.87 -1.00
N THR A 52 -2.59 19.09 -2.27
CA THR A 52 -3.96 19.11 -2.77
C THR A 52 -4.47 17.67 -2.89
N MET A 53 -5.69 17.47 -2.41
CA MET A 53 -6.39 16.20 -2.56
C MET A 53 -7.19 16.24 -3.85
N TYR A 54 -7.02 15.21 -4.69
CA TYR A 54 -7.72 15.07 -5.95
C TYR A 54 -8.53 13.79 -5.97
N THR A 55 -9.62 13.75 -6.74
CA THR A 55 -10.43 12.54 -6.97
C THR A 55 -10.03 11.79 -8.24
N LYS A 56 -9.05 12.33 -8.99
CA LYS A 56 -8.43 11.75 -10.18
C LYS A 56 -6.93 12.06 -10.15
N ASP A 57 -6.08 11.17 -10.66
CA ASP A 57 -4.64 11.43 -10.77
C ASP A 57 -4.39 12.72 -11.57
N PRO A 58 -3.87 13.79 -10.94
CA PRO A 58 -3.64 15.06 -11.62
C PRO A 58 -2.37 15.06 -12.47
N THR A 59 -1.58 13.97 -12.41
CA THR A 59 -0.21 13.93 -12.95
C THR A 59 0.01 12.85 -14.02
N GLY A 60 -0.87 11.85 -14.09
CA GLY A 60 -0.67 10.64 -14.92
C GLY A 60 0.51 9.78 -14.43
N TYR A 61 0.84 9.85 -13.15
CA TYR A 61 1.97 9.15 -12.53
C TYR A 61 1.74 7.64 -12.41
N TRP A 62 0.50 7.22 -12.18
CA TRP A 62 0.18 5.84 -11.84
C TRP A 62 0.00 4.93 -13.06
N TYR A 63 -0.02 5.48 -14.27
CA TYR A 63 -0.17 4.73 -15.52
C TYR A 63 -1.43 3.84 -15.53
N LYS A 64 -1.27 2.51 -15.44
CA LYS A 64 -2.36 1.52 -15.34
C LYS A 64 -2.41 0.86 -13.96
N TYR A 65 -1.56 1.28 -13.02
CA TYR A 65 -1.50 0.67 -11.68
C TYR A 65 -2.73 1.00 -10.86
N ASP A 66 -3.10 2.27 -10.86
CA ASP A 66 -4.30 2.78 -10.21
C ASP A 66 -5.55 2.14 -10.80
N ASP A 67 -5.68 2.06 -12.13
CA ASP A 67 -6.80 1.34 -12.77
C ASP A 67 -6.89 -0.12 -12.29
N THR A 68 -5.76 -0.82 -12.24
CA THR A 68 -5.72 -2.22 -11.81
C THR A 68 -6.14 -2.39 -10.34
N ILE A 69 -5.60 -1.56 -9.45
CA ILE A 69 -5.93 -1.62 -8.02
C ILE A 69 -7.38 -1.20 -7.79
N THR A 70 -7.85 -0.14 -8.46
CA THR A 70 -9.24 0.31 -8.41
C THR A 70 -10.20 -0.78 -8.88
N ASN A 71 -9.87 -1.50 -9.95
CA ASN A 71 -10.66 -2.63 -10.43
C ASN A 71 -10.70 -3.82 -9.45
N ARG A 72 -9.62 -4.03 -8.67
CA ARG A 72 -9.58 -5.08 -7.63
C ARG A 72 -10.46 -4.73 -6.44
N PHE A 73 -10.40 -3.49 -5.95
CA PHE A 73 -11.12 -3.06 -4.75
C PHE A 73 -12.55 -2.59 -5.00
N LYS A 74 -12.86 -2.09 -6.20
CA LYS A 74 -14.11 -1.39 -6.53
C LYS A 74 -14.48 -0.35 -5.46
N PRO A 75 -13.59 0.61 -5.16
CA PRO A 75 -13.79 1.54 -4.05
C PRO A 75 -14.95 2.50 -4.34
N ILE A 76 -15.59 2.97 -3.27
CA ILE A 76 -16.60 4.03 -3.36
C ILE A 76 -15.96 5.39 -3.70
N GLN A 77 -14.68 5.58 -3.34
CA GLN A 77 -13.91 6.76 -3.70
C GLN A 77 -12.42 6.44 -3.80
N THR A 78 -11.77 7.06 -4.78
CA THR A 78 -10.30 7.09 -4.89
C THR A 78 -9.78 8.51 -4.73
N LEU A 79 -8.78 8.70 -3.89
CA LEU A 79 -8.14 9.97 -3.59
C LEU A 79 -6.68 9.93 -4.03
N TYR A 80 -6.16 11.07 -4.49
CA TYR A 80 -4.80 11.21 -4.99
C TYR A 80 -4.12 12.40 -4.35
N PHE A 81 -2.85 12.22 -4.00
CA PHE A 81 -1.97 13.28 -3.54
C PHE A 81 -0.68 13.30 -4.37
N SER A 82 -0.31 14.50 -4.81
CA SER A 82 1.00 14.74 -5.41
C SER A 82 2.06 14.98 -4.33
N ALA A 83 2.59 13.92 -3.72
CA ALA A 83 3.68 14.00 -2.73
C ALA A 83 5.07 14.21 -3.37
N HIS A 84 5.11 14.89 -4.52
CA HIS A 84 6.33 15.32 -5.17
C HIS A 84 7.14 16.26 -4.26
N HIS A 85 8.41 15.93 -4.07
CA HIS A 85 9.38 16.79 -3.39
C HIS A 85 10.67 16.89 -4.21
N PRO A 86 11.43 18.00 -4.11
CA PRO A 86 12.68 18.18 -4.83
C PRO A 86 13.74 17.14 -4.43
N ILE A 87 14.72 16.89 -5.31
CA ILE A 87 15.86 16.00 -5.02
C ILE A 87 16.60 16.39 -3.73
N SER A 88 16.57 17.65 -3.32
CA SER A 88 17.15 18.11 -2.05
C SER A 88 16.57 17.42 -0.81
N SER A 89 15.33 16.93 -0.87
CA SER A 89 14.72 16.16 0.22
C SER A 89 14.95 14.64 0.10
N SER A 90 15.63 14.17 -0.94
CA SER A 90 15.91 12.75 -1.17
C SER A 90 17.17 12.28 -0.44
N VAL A 91 17.40 10.96 -0.38
CA VAL A 91 18.69 10.38 0.01
C VAL A 91 19.87 10.86 -0.84
N HIS A 92 19.61 11.27 -2.09
CA HIS A 92 20.66 11.79 -2.96
C HIS A 92 21.01 13.24 -2.66
N LYS A 93 20.08 14.07 -2.17
CA LYS A 93 20.23 15.52 -1.90
C LYS A 93 20.55 16.41 -3.10
N THR A 94 21.32 15.93 -4.08
CA THR A 94 21.74 16.69 -5.26
C THR A 94 21.67 15.86 -6.54
N LYS A 95 21.50 16.53 -7.69
CA LYS A 95 21.56 15.86 -9.00
C LYS A 95 22.93 15.23 -9.28
N PHE A 96 24.00 15.84 -8.78
CA PHE A 96 25.36 15.31 -8.88
C PHE A 96 25.49 13.95 -8.14
N ASN A 97 24.88 13.82 -6.96
CA ASN A 97 24.87 12.56 -6.22
C ASN A 97 24.06 11.46 -6.94
N ILE A 98 22.97 11.82 -7.62
CA ILE A 98 22.25 10.87 -8.49
C ILE A 98 23.14 10.43 -9.65
N ALA A 99 23.75 11.38 -10.36
CA ALA A 99 24.58 11.12 -11.53
C ALA A 99 25.80 10.24 -11.20
N THR A 100 26.48 10.53 -10.09
CA THR A 100 27.62 9.73 -9.60
C THR A 100 27.17 8.31 -9.23
N SER A 101 26.08 8.16 -8.48
CA SER A 101 25.55 6.84 -8.12
C SER A 101 25.16 6.04 -9.37
N TYR A 102 24.52 6.69 -10.35
CA TYR A 102 24.19 6.08 -11.62
C TYR A 102 25.44 5.58 -12.34
N LEU A 103 26.45 6.43 -12.50
CA LEU A 103 27.70 6.08 -13.19
C LEU A 103 28.42 4.91 -12.52
N PHE A 104 28.64 4.97 -11.20
CA PHE A 104 29.39 3.92 -10.48
C PHE A 104 28.61 2.60 -10.39
N SER A 105 27.28 2.65 -10.27
CA SER A 105 26.46 1.42 -10.27
C SER A 105 26.60 0.61 -11.56
N ARG A 106 26.86 1.27 -12.70
CA ARG A 106 27.01 0.61 -14.00
C ARG A 106 28.25 -0.26 -14.10
N PHE A 107 29.28 0.02 -13.31
CA PHE A 107 30.50 -0.77 -13.26
C PHE A 107 30.43 -1.90 -12.22
N CYS A 108 29.34 -2.01 -11.47
CA CYS A 108 29.15 -3.04 -10.44
C CYS A 108 28.36 -4.26 -10.96
N TRP A 109 28.82 -4.88 -12.05
CA TRP A 109 28.12 -5.99 -12.72
C TRP A 109 28.40 -7.39 -12.14
N ILE A 110 29.32 -7.51 -11.18
CA ILE A 110 29.67 -8.80 -10.52
C ILE A 110 29.41 -8.80 -9.01
N SER A 111 29.31 -7.62 -8.39
CA SER A 111 29.24 -7.50 -6.93
C SER A 111 27.81 -7.26 -6.45
N LYS A 112 27.41 -8.00 -5.41
CA LYS A 112 26.23 -7.73 -4.58
C LYS A 112 26.55 -6.84 -3.36
N LYS A 113 27.84 -6.64 -3.07
CA LYS A 113 28.36 -6.03 -1.84
C LYS A 113 28.83 -4.58 -2.03
N SER A 114 28.97 -4.11 -3.27
CA SER A 114 29.41 -2.73 -3.59
C SER A 114 28.32 -1.68 -3.35
N ARG A 115 27.61 -1.77 -2.21
CA ARG A 115 26.47 -0.90 -1.87
C ARG A 115 26.87 0.55 -1.65
N TRP A 116 28.15 0.82 -1.41
CA TRP A 116 28.70 2.16 -1.24
C TRP A 116 28.48 3.08 -2.46
N VAL A 117 28.26 2.51 -3.65
CA VAL A 117 27.96 3.28 -4.87
C VAL A 117 26.53 3.82 -4.88
N LEU A 118 25.64 3.29 -4.03
CA LEU A 118 24.25 3.72 -3.92
C LEU A 118 24.09 4.61 -2.68
N LYS A 119 23.34 5.70 -2.79
CA LYS A 119 23.04 6.58 -1.64
C LYS A 119 21.99 5.94 -0.74
N ASN A 120 22.44 5.20 0.27
CA ASN A 120 21.60 4.54 1.28
C ASN A 120 21.55 5.27 2.63
N LYS A 121 22.36 6.32 2.82
CA LYS A 121 22.30 7.17 4.01
C LYS A 121 21.02 8.02 3.95
N PHE A 122 20.22 7.95 5.01
CA PHE A 122 18.98 8.72 5.10
C PHE A 122 19.23 10.23 5.03
N ASN A 123 18.22 10.95 4.58
CA ASN A 123 18.12 12.40 4.66
C ASN A 123 16.99 12.73 5.66
N PRO A 124 17.29 12.80 6.98
CA PRO A 124 16.27 13.00 8.01
C PRO A 124 15.44 14.27 7.79
N GLU A 125 16.09 15.38 7.41
CA GLU A 125 15.41 16.65 7.18
C GLU A 125 14.43 16.55 6.00
N GLY A 126 14.88 15.90 4.92
CA GLY A 126 14.02 15.63 3.76
C GLY A 126 12.91 14.63 4.04
N PHE A 127 13.13 13.66 4.93
CA PHE A 127 12.10 12.73 5.38
C PHE A 127 11.04 13.45 6.21
N GLU A 128 11.46 14.25 7.20
CA GLU A 128 10.56 14.97 8.09
C GLU A 128 9.73 16.00 7.33
N LEU A 129 10.33 16.71 6.36
CA LEU A 129 9.57 17.59 5.47
C LEU A 129 8.41 16.85 4.78
N ARG A 130 8.67 15.65 4.25
CA ARG A 130 7.65 14.85 3.57
C ARG A 130 6.59 14.36 4.56
N PHE A 131 7.01 13.90 5.74
CA PHE A 131 6.14 13.47 6.82
C PHE A 131 5.19 14.59 7.27
N SER A 132 5.72 15.77 7.58
CA SER A 132 4.96 16.96 7.97
C SER A 132 3.93 17.37 6.90
N ASN A 133 4.28 17.30 5.61
CA ASN A 133 3.32 17.53 4.53
C ASN A 133 2.23 16.45 4.45
N GLY A 134 2.58 15.21 4.79
CA GLY A 134 1.63 14.12 4.97
C GLY A 134 0.58 14.37 6.05
N ILE A 135 0.96 14.98 7.18
CA ILE A 135 0.02 15.35 8.25
C ILE A 135 -1.05 16.31 7.71
N ILE A 136 -0.62 17.32 6.94
CA ILE A 136 -1.54 18.30 6.32
C ILE A 136 -2.53 17.60 5.39
N ALA A 137 -2.06 16.65 4.57
CA ALA A 137 -2.96 15.86 3.73
C ALA A 137 -3.89 14.95 4.53
N GLY A 138 -3.41 14.37 5.63
CA GLY A 138 -4.25 13.60 6.55
C GLY A 138 -5.43 14.41 7.07
N GLN A 139 -5.22 15.69 7.44
CA GLN A 139 -6.32 16.55 7.85
C GLN A 139 -7.35 16.75 6.73
N LYS A 140 -6.90 17.01 5.49
CA LYS A 140 -7.79 17.14 4.34
C LYS A 140 -8.60 15.86 4.06
N VAL A 141 -8.00 14.69 4.29
CA VAL A 141 -8.72 13.41 4.20
C VAL A 141 -9.79 13.34 5.27
N LEU A 142 -9.50 13.68 6.53
CA LEU A 142 -10.51 13.70 7.59
C LEU A 142 -11.67 14.63 7.25
N ASP A 143 -11.39 15.88 6.89
CA ASP A 143 -12.42 16.85 6.53
C ASP A 143 -13.33 16.33 5.40
N TYR A 144 -12.74 15.65 4.42
CA TYR A 144 -13.46 15.03 3.32
C TYR A 144 -14.33 13.84 3.77
N LEU A 145 -13.77 12.93 4.57
CA LEU A 145 -14.50 11.77 5.07
C LEU A 145 -15.65 12.19 5.99
N GLU A 146 -15.43 13.17 6.86
CA GLU A 146 -16.45 13.72 7.75
C GLU A 146 -17.63 14.32 6.98
N LYS A 147 -17.35 14.98 5.86
CA LYS A 147 -18.38 15.59 5.02
C LYS A 147 -19.17 14.58 4.17
N ASN A 148 -18.54 13.50 3.70
CA ASN A 148 -19.12 12.66 2.65
C ASN A 148 -19.42 11.22 3.09
N PHE A 149 -18.65 10.67 4.03
CA PHE A 149 -18.50 9.23 4.21
C PHE A 149 -18.25 8.83 5.67
N LEU A 150 -18.85 9.52 6.65
CA LEU A 150 -18.61 9.19 8.04
C LEU A 150 -19.36 7.90 8.44
N ASP A 151 -18.82 6.76 8.04
CA ASP A 151 -19.35 5.43 8.30
C ASP A 151 -18.24 4.51 8.85
N SER A 152 -18.53 3.89 10.00
CA SER A 152 -17.65 2.93 10.66
C SER A 152 -17.35 1.65 9.85
N THR A 153 -18.01 1.43 8.73
CA THR A 153 -17.84 0.28 7.84
C THR A 153 -16.84 0.53 6.71
N ILE A 154 -16.34 1.76 6.56
CA ILE A 154 -15.40 2.11 5.49
C ILE A 154 -13.97 1.81 5.90
N LYS A 155 -13.24 1.10 5.02
CA LYS A 155 -11.80 0.89 5.15
C LYS A 155 -11.00 1.79 4.23
N VAL A 156 -9.98 2.42 4.80
CA VAL A 156 -9.01 3.24 4.09
C VAL A 156 -7.79 2.40 3.73
N HIS A 157 -7.49 2.31 2.44
CA HIS A 157 -6.32 1.63 1.91
C HIS A 157 -5.36 2.68 1.33
N ILE A 158 -4.06 2.50 1.55
CA ILE A 158 -3.04 3.48 1.15
C ILE A 158 -2.04 2.82 0.21
N ILE A 159 -1.77 3.49 -0.90
CA ILE A 159 -0.78 3.10 -1.89
C ILE A 159 0.21 4.25 -1.99
N SER A 160 1.48 3.99 -1.69
CA SER A 160 2.54 4.99 -1.79
C SER A 160 3.69 4.51 -2.65
N HIS A 161 4.36 5.44 -3.32
CA HIS A 161 5.54 5.14 -4.13
C HIS A 161 6.71 6.05 -3.80
N SER A 162 7.92 5.49 -3.70
CA SER A 162 9.17 6.26 -3.57
C SER A 162 9.13 7.22 -2.37
N MET A 163 9.34 8.52 -2.60
CA MET A 163 9.22 9.57 -1.59
C MET A 163 7.85 9.66 -0.92
N GLY A 164 6.80 9.21 -1.59
CA GLY A 164 5.43 9.18 -1.06
C GLY A 164 5.30 8.33 0.19
N TYR A 165 6.26 7.44 0.48
CA TYR A 165 6.25 6.66 1.72
C TYR A 165 6.31 7.53 2.98
N ALA A 166 7.28 8.44 3.08
CA ALA A 166 7.38 9.34 4.24
C ALA A 166 6.12 10.20 4.40
N TYR A 167 5.58 10.70 3.28
CA TYR A 167 4.32 11.43 3.24
C TYR A 167 3.13 10.58 3.74
N SER A 168 3.05 9.32 3.30
CA SER A 168 2.00 8.40 3.73
C SER A 168 2.03 8.14 5.23
N LEU A 169 3.21 8.09 5.85
CA LEU A 169 3.32 7.94 7.31
C LEU A 169 2.75 9.15 8.06
N GLY A 170 3.00 10.36 7.56
CA GLY A 170 2.42 11.59 8.11
C GLY A 170 0.89 11.56 8.04
N LEU A 171 0.36 11.18 6.88
CA LEU A 171 -1.08 11.01 6.68
C LEU A 171 -1.67 9.96 7.64
N VAL A 172 -1.04 8.79 7.75
CA VAL A 172 -1.47 7.73 8.69
C VAL A 172 -1.45 8.24 10.12
N SER A 173 -0.41 8.97 10.51
CA SER A 173 -0.28 9.49 11.88
C SER A 173 -1.45 10.41 12.26
N GLN A 174 -1.98 11.16 11.29
CA GLN A 174 -3.08 12.08 11.48
C GLN A 174 -4.45 11.38 11.53
N ILE A 175 -4.68 10.37 10.69
CA ILE A 175 -6.02 9.80 10.52
C ILE A 175 -6.28 8.53 11.36
N LYS A 176 -5.24 7.96 11.98
CA LYS A 176 -5.29 6.62 12.62
C LYS A 176 -6.32 6.41 13.73
N THR A 177 -6.83 7.47 14.37
CA THR A 177 -7.83 7.36 15.43
C THR A 177 -9.26 7.52 14.94
N LYS A 178 -9.44 7.85 13.66
CA LYS A 178 -10.72 8.23 13.06
C LYS A 178 -11.19 7.30 11.95
N VAL A 179 -10.28 6.48 11.40
CA VAL A 179 -10.59 5.57 10.29
C VAL A 179 -10.20 4.14 10.64
N LYS A 180 -10.89 3.17 10.03
CA LYS A 180 -10.39 1.79 9.96
C LYS A 180 -9.45 1.67 8.78
N PHE A 181 -8.25 1.14 8.99
CA PHE A 181 -7.35 0.88 7.88
C PHE A 181 -7.58 -0.53 7.34
N GLY A 182 -7.63 -0.62 6.01
CA GLY A 182 -7.53 -1.88 5.30
C GLY A 182 -6.06 -2.21 5.03
N LYS A 183 -5.62 -2.05 3.79
CA LYS A 183 -4.29 -2.47 3.34
C LYS A 183 -3.36 -1.29 3.05
N MET A 184 -2.08 -1.46 3.34
CA MET A 184 -1.01 -0.54 2.95
C MET A 184 -0.10 -1.20 1.91
N LEU A 185 0.17 -0.51 0.81
CA LEU A 185 1.15 -0.89 -0.19
C LEU A 185 2.17 0.22 -0.38
N ALA A 186 3.42 -0.05 -0.03
CA ALA A 186 4.54 0.82 -0.31
C ALA A 186 5.40 0.24 -1.44
N ILE A 187 5.43 0.92 -2.58
CA ILE A 187 6.19 0.54 -3.76
C ILE A 187 7.49 1.33 -3.79
N SER A 188 8.62 0.63 -3.84
CA SER A 188 9.96 1.20 -3.86
C SER A 188 10.18 2.33 -2.83
N PRO A 189 9.76 2.17 -1.55
CA PRO A 189 9.77 3.26 -0.58
C PRO A 189 11.18 3.84 -0.40
N GLU A 190 11.32 5.15 -0.56
CA GLU A 190 12.57 5.82 -0.21
C GLU A 190 12.70 5.92 1.31
N SER A 191 13.87 5.56 1.84
CA SER A 191 14.13 5.59 3.27
C SER A 191 13.18 4.73 4.11
N GLY A 192 12.69 3.59 3.57
CA GLY A 192 11.78 2.68 4.27
C GLY A 192 12.26 2.26 5.67
N GLY A 193 13.57 2.09 5.85
CA GLY A 193 14.19 1.72 7.13
C GLY A 193 14.32 2.85 8.16
N PHE A 194 13.99 4.10 7.82
CA PHE A 194 14.16 5.25 8.73
C PHE A 194 13.07 5.26 9.82
N GLN A 195 11.81 5.25 9.39
CA GLN A 195 10.63 5.27 10.25
C GLN A 195 9.53 4.37 9.69
N GLY A 196 8.71 3.82 10.59
CA GLY A 196 7.50 3.05 10.27
C GLY A 196 6.29 3.56 11.05
N ALA A 197 5.15 2.91 10.88
CA ALA A 197 3.94 3.13 11.68
C ALA A 197 3.66 1.92 12.58
N ASP A 198 2.59 2.00 13.37
CA ASP A 198 1.99 0.81 13.95
C ASP A 198 1.28 0.00 12.86
N TRP A 199 1.95 -1.02 12.34
CA TRP A 199 1.42 -1.87 11.27
C TRP A 199 0.26 -2.75 11.71
N ASN A 200 -0.02 -2.85 13.02
CA ASN A 200 -1.19 -3.58 13.49
C ASN A 200 -2.51 -2.87 13.17
N LEU A 201 -2.45 -1.56 12.90
CA LEU A 201 -3.60 -0.76 12.51
C LEU A 201 -4.20 -1.19 11.17
N PHE A 202 -3.39 -1.77 10.28
CA PHE A 202 -3.80 -2.24 8.95
C PHE A 202 -4.21 -3.71 9.01
N ASP A 203 -5.09 -4.15 8.13
CA ASP A 203 -5.36 -5.57 7.85
C ASP A 203 -4.12 -6.24 7.25
N GLU A 204 -3.46 -5.58 6.29
CA GLU A 204 -2.24 -6.06 5.64
C GLU A 204 -1.27 -4.92 5.26
N VAL A 205 0.04 -5.20 5.27
CA VAL A 205 1.09 -4.24 4.88
C VAL A 205 2.12 -4.90 3.96
N TRP A 206 2.23 -4.40 2.73
CA TRP A 206 3.13 -4.93 1.72
C TRP A 206 4.16 -3.89 1.28
N GLN A 207 5.41 -4.34 1.14
CA GLN A 207 6.47 -3.58 0.49
C GLN A 207 6.82 -4.26 -0.83
N TYR A 208 6.61 -3.59 -1.95
CA TYR A 208 7.09 -4.03 -3.25
C TYR A 208 8.38 -3.31 -3.59
N GLY A 209 9.37 -4.02 -4.12
CA GLY A 209 10.62 -3.38 -4.53
C GLY A 209 11.73 -4.38 -4.76
N CYS A 210 12.97 -3.88 -4.88
CA CYS A 210 14.11 -4.77 -4.99
C CYS A 210 14.47 -5.46 -3.67
N ASN A 211 15.11 -6.61 -3.81
CA ASN A 211 15.64 -7.43 -2.71
C ASN A 211 17.04 -6.99 -2.26
N MET A 212 17.37 -5.70 -2.39
CA MET A 212 18.63 -5.17 -1.86
C MET A 212 18.69 -5.47 -0.36
N GLY A 213 19.84 -5.96 0.12
CA GLY A 213 19.97 -6.40 1.50
C GLY A 213 19.95 -7.91 1.66
N ASP A 214 19.12 -8.61 0.88
CA ASP A 214 18.82 -10.03 1.09
C ASP A 214 19.92 -10.98 0.58
N LYS A 215 19.91 -12.21 1.11
CA LYS A 215 20.83 -13.30 0.69
C LYS A 215 20.76 -13.55 -0.83
N GLU A 216 19.53 -13.59 -1.34
CA GLU A 216 19.25 -13.78 -2.77
C GLU A 216 19.23 -12.47 -3.57
N SER A 217 19.84 -11.39 -3.04
CA SER A 217 19.90 -10.09 -3.70
C SER A 217 20.46 -10.17 -5.11
N ASP A 218 19.86 -9.41 -6.02
CA ASP A 218 20.47 -9.13 -7.33
C ASP A 218 21.80 -8.37 -7.15
N ILE A 219 22.70 -8.48 -8.14
CA ILE A 219 23.90 -7.62 -8.20
C ILE A 219 23.53 -6.14 -8.26
N ILE A 220 24.43 -5.26 -7.80
CA ILE A 220 24.17 -3.81 -7.67
C ILE A 220 23.70 -3.17 -8.99
N PHE A 221 24.21 -3.63 -10.13
CA PHE A 221 23.79 -3.17 -11.45
C PHE A 221 22.25 -3.29 -11.70
N TYR A 222 21.60 -4.29 -11.11
CA TYR A 222 20.16 -4.55 -11.25
C TYR A 222 19.32 -3.99 -10.09
N GLN A 223 19.94 -3.33 -9.11
CA GLN A 223 19.23 -2.76 -7.95
C GLN A 223 18.59 -1.41 -8.29
N ASP A 224 17.61 -1.03 -7.47
CA ASP A 224 17.08 0.34 -7.43
C ASP A 224 18.18 1.29 -6.93
N GLY A 225 18.57 2.24 -7.76
CA GLY A 225 19.54 3.25 -7.40
C GLY A 225 18.94 4.63 -7.19
N ILE A 226 17.66 4.83 -7.52
CA ILE A 226 16.92 6.06 -7.24
C ILE A 226 16.57 6.12 -5.76
N ALA A 227 15.97 5.04 -5.25
CA ALA A 227 15.70 4.84 -3.83
C ALA A 227 16.29 3.48 -3.42
N PRO A 228 17.58 3.41 -3.07
CA PRO A 228 18.19 2.16 -2.64
C PRO A 228 17.38 1.50 -1.52
N GLN A 229 16.77 0.35 -1.85
CA GLN A 229 15.71 -0.27 -1.07
C GLN A 229 16.20 -0.81 0.28
N GLN A 230 15.41 -0.53 1.31
CA GLN A 230 15.58 -1.08 2.66
C GLN A 230 14.24 -1.62 3.13
N ALA A 231 14.26 -2.63 4.00
CA ALA A 231 13.03 -3.11 4.62
C ALA A 231 12.34 -1.95 5.36
N ILE A 232 11.03 -1.82 5.19
CA ILE A 232 10.22 -0.89 5.98
C ILE A 232 10.40 -1.21 7.46
N LYS A 233 10.73 -0.20 8.26
CA LYS A 233 10.96 -0.37 9.69
C LYS A 233 9.71 -0.91 10.39
N GLY A 234 9.87 -1.98 11.16
CA GLY A 234 8.77 -2.64 11.87
C GLY A 234 8.04 -3.69 11.03
N LEU A 235 8.26 -3.76 9.72
CA LEU A 235 7.62 -4.76 8.86
C LEU A 235 8.10 -6.18 9.20
N GLU A 236 9.30 -6.32 9.73
CA GLU A 236 9.85 -7.58 10.25
C GLU A 236 9.09 -8.15 11.45
N LYS A 237 8.26 -7.33 12.12
CA LYS A 237 7.44 -7.72 13.27
C LYS A 237 6.01 -8.10 12.86
N VAL A 238 5.64 -7.84 11.61
CA VAL A 238 4.33 -8.20 11.07
C VAL A 238 4.35 -9.69 10.71
N SER A 239 3.30 -10.41 11.07
CA SER A 239 3.19 -11.83 10.72
C SER A 239 3.20 -12.01 9.19
N SER A 240 3.77 -13.12 8.72
CA SER A 240 3.99 -13.36 7.28
C SER A 240 2.71 -13.43 6.44
N ASN A 241 1.57 -13.73 7.08
CA ASN A 241 0.23 -13.70 6.50
C ASN A 241 -0.39 -12.28 6.45
N LYS A 242 0.12 -11.35 7.26
CA LYS A 242 -0.33 -9.96 7.34
C LYS A 242 0.55 -9.03 6.52
N GLY A 243 1.74 -9.46 6.13
CA GLY A 243 2.60 -8.59 5.34
C GLY A 243 3.99 -9.09 5.03
N GLY A 244 4.76 -8.16 4.48
CA GLY A 244 6.19 -8.31 4.25
C GLY A 244 6.62 -7.78 2.88
N ARG A 245 7.82 -8.19 2.47
CA ARG A 245 8.43 -7.75 1.22
C ARG A 245 8.11 -8.70 0.08
N ILE A 246 7.79 -8.14 -1.08
CA ILE A 246 7.57 -8.82 -2.35
C ILE A 246 8.56 -8.27 -3.37
N TYR A 247 9.24 -9.17 -4.06
CA TYR A 247 10.29 -8.86 -5.01
C TYR A 247 9.88 -9.22 -6.43
N PRO A 248 10.48 -8.61 -7.45
CA PRO A 248 10.37 -9.11 -8.82
C PRO A 248 10.72 -10.61 -8.84
N PRO A 249 9.92 -11.46 -9.50
CA PRO A 249 10.21 -12.89 -9.65
C PRO A 249 11.62 -13.13 -10.17
N THR A 250 12.23 -14.27 -9.83
CA THR A 250 13.56 -14.65 -10.35
C THR A 250 13.59 -14.75 -11.87
N SER A 251 12.45 -15.10 -12.48
CA SER A 251 12.23 -15.10 -13.93
C SER A 251 12.03 -13.71 -14.55
N TRP A 252 11.93 -12.64 -13.74
CA TRP A 252 11.73 -11.29 -14.24
C TRP A 252 12.92 -10.84 -15.10
N PRO A 253 12.73 -10.39 -16.35
CA PRO A 253 13.82 -10.11 -17.27
C PRO A 253 14.83 -9.12 -16.69
N LYS A 254 16.12 -9.45 -16.73
CA LYS A 254 17.22 -8.56 -16.28
C LYS A 254 17.20 -7.20 -16.99
N LYS A 255 16.74 -7.16 -18.25
CA LYS A 255 16.54 -5.90 -19.00
C LYS A 255 15.51 -4.97 -18.35
N ASN A 256 14.60 -5.47 -17.52
CA ASN A 256 13.60 -4.68 -16.80
C ASN A 256 14.07 -4.26 -15.39
N LYS A 257 15.33 -4.54 -15.04
CA LYS A 257 15.94 -4.19 -13.74
C LYS A 257 17.07 -3.16 -13.94
N GLY A 258 17.51 -2.55 -12.84
CA GLY A 258 18.64 -1.62 -12.76
C GLY A 258 18.27 -0.21 -12.31
N PHE A 259 19.28 0.65 -12.17
CA PHE A 259 19.22 1.92 -11.42
C PHE A 259 17.87 2.67 -11.48
N ASN A 260 17.36 2.95 -12.69
CA ASN A 260 16.05 3.60 -12.90
C ASN A 260 14.88 2.60 -13.03
N ARG A 261 15.11 1.47 -13.69
CA ARG A 261 14.06 0.50 -14.06
C ARG A 261 13.52 -0.23 -12.84
N SER A 262 14.39 -0.55 -11.90
CA SER A 262 14.05 -1.13 -10.61
C SER A 262 13.30 -0.18 -9.66
N HIS A 263 13.15 1.09 -10.03
CA HIS A 263 12.39 2.09 -9.28
C HIS A 263 11.06 2.43 -9.94
N HIS A 264 11.10 2.70 -11.24
CA HIS A 264 10.00 3.35 -11.95
C HIS A 264 8.83 2.39 -12.24
N LEU A 265 7.60 2.78 -11.88
CA LEU A 265 6.38 1.95 -11.94
C LEU A 265 6.16 1.25 -13.29
N GLN A 266 6.50 1.89 -14.41
CA GLN A 266 6.40 1.29 -15.75
C GLN A 266 7.10 -0.09 -15.88
N TRP A 267 8.10 -0.38 -15.04
CA TRP A 267 8.86 -1.63 -15.06
C TRP A 267 8.45 -2.63 -13.97
N PHE A 268 7.47 -2.27 -13.13
CA PHE A 268 6.92 -3.13 -12.07
C PHE A 268 5.84 -4.09 -12.59
N GLN A 269 5.75 -4.31 -13.91
CA GLN A 269 4.66 -5.03 -14.57
C GLN A 269 4.43 -6.45 -14.04
N TRP A 270 5.42 -7.05 -13.36
CA TRP A 270 5.25 -8.29 -12.61
C TRP A 270 4.13 -8.22 -11.56
N PHE A 271 3.77 -7.03 -11.07
CA PHE A 271 2.61 -6.77 -10.22
C PHE A 271 1.30 -7.31 -10.80
N TYR A 272 1.13 -7.22 -12.12
CA TYR A 272 -0.08 -7.67 -12.80
C TYR A 272 -0.24 -9.20 -12.76
N ASN A 273 0.84 -9.93 -12.48
CA ASN A 273 0.84 -11.38 -12.43
C ASN A 273 0.55 -11.93 -11.02
N ILE A 274 0.48 -11.08 -9.99
CA ILE A 274 0.14 -11.49 -8.63
C ILE A 274 -1.37 -11.76 -8.57
N LYS A 275 -1.74 -13.02 -8.36
CA LYS A 275 -3.11 -13.50 -8.26
C LYS A 275 -3.65 -13.35 -6.84
N VAL A 276 -4.97 -13.49 -6.68
CA VAL A 276 -5.69 -13.35 -5.40
C VAL A 276 -5.06 -14.16 -4.26
N ASP A 277 -4.69 -15.41 -4.54
CA ASP A 277 -4.15 -16.33 -3.54
C ASP A 277 -2.63 -16.20 -3.37
N ASP A 278 -1.97 -15.37 -4.19
CA ASP A 278 -0.54 -15.18 -4.11
C ASP A 278 -0.17 -14.27 -2.93
N ARG A 279 0.91 -14.63 -2.23
CA ARG A 279 1.49 -13.78 -1.20
C ARG A 279 1.80 -12.41 -1.79
N GLY A 280 1.31 -11.37 -1.13
CA GLY A 280 1.48 -10.01 -1.58
C GLY A 280 0.35 -9.48 -2.44
N PHE A 281 -0.71 -10.23 -2.71
CA PHE A 281 -1.85 -9.71 -3.46
C PHE A 281 -2.45 -8.47 -2.80
N PHE A 282 -2.49 -7.37 -3.56
CA PHE A 282 -3.13 -6.13 -3.12
C PHE A 282 -4.52 -5.99 -3.75
N GLY A 283 -5.52 -6.43 -3.00
CA GLY A 283 -6.96 -6.43 -3.30
C GLY A 283 -7.77 -6.66 -2.01
N PRO A 284 -9.12 -6.62 -2.07
CA PRO A 284 -9.96 -6.82 -0.88
C PRO A 284 -9.77 -8.21 -0.29
N ASN A 285 -10.01 -8.35 1.01
CA ASN A 285 -10.00 -9.66 1.66
C ASN A 285 -11.21 -10.44 1.15
N ILE A 286 -10.97 -11.52 0.41
CA ILE A 286 -12.07 -12.38 -0.02
C ILE A 286 -12.47 -13.22 1.20
N SER A 287 -13.65 -12.95 1.74
CA SER A 287 -14.32 -13.95 2.57
C SER A 287 -14.68 -15.07 1.62
N ILE A 288 -13.95 -16.18 1.68
CA ILE A 288 -14.38 -17.40 0.99
C ILE A 288 -15.68 -17.79 1.68
N ASN A 289 -16.82 -17.47 1.07
CA ASN A 289 -18.07 -18.13 1.41
C ASN A 289 -17.80 -19.62 1.16
N SER A 290 -17.70 -20.39 2.23
CA SER A 290 -17.70 -21.84 2.20
C SER A 290 -19.04 -22.29 1.62
N THR A 291 -19.14 -22.33 0.30
CA THR A 291 -20.29 -22.91 -0.43
C THR A 291 -19.83 -23.91 -1.49
N PHE A 292 -18.62 -24.44 -1.33
CA PHE A 292 -18.18 -25.66 -2.00
C PHE A 292 -18.21 -26.82 -1.00
N GLU A 293 -19.41 -27.17 -0.55
CA GLU A 293 -19.77 -28.57 -0.38
C GLU A 293 -20.59 -28.96 -1.62
N LYS A 294 -19.95 -29.72 -2.52
CA LYS A 294 -20.59 -30.69 -3.40
C LYS A 294 -19.64 -31.85 -3.58
#